data_AF-A0A520D490-F1
#
_entry.id   AF-A0A520D490-F1
#
_cell.length_a   1.000
_cell.length_b   1.000
_cell.length_c   1.000
_cell.angle_alpha   90.00
_cell.angle_beta   90.00
_cell.angle_gamma   90.00
#
_symmetry.space_group_name_H-M   'P 1'
#
loop_
_entity.id
_entity.type
_entity.pdbx_description
1 polymer ?
#
loop_
_entity_poly.entity_id
_entity_poly.type
_entity_poly.pdbx_seq_one_letter_code
_entity_poly.pdbx_strand_id
1 'polypeptide(L)'
;SRLAAQGDPLAFKLPRPLLHSGNLDFSFAGLKTAVLTQARKLGDELESRKADLAASTQAAIVDVLVKKSMAAMLQTGLKRLVVAGGVGANALLRSQLKAACRQRGIRVHYPELHLCTDNGAMIAMAAAMRLQSGMQQANDDYAFDVKPRWPLDALERLDDVAA
;
A
#
# COMPACT_ATOMS: atom_id res chain seq x y z
N SER A 1 -10.60 -7.85 -2.96
CA SER A 1 -10.84 -8.38 -4.32
C SER A 1 -12.08 -9.23 -4.27
N ARG A 2 -13.05 -9.05 -5.19
CA ARG A 2 -14.33 -9.80 -5.16
C ARG A 2 -14.14 -11.30 -5.35
N LEU A 3 -13.29 -11.68 -6.31
CA LEU A 3 -13.05 -13.09 -6.67
C LEU A 3 -12.31 -13.85 -5.56
N ALA A 4 -11.34 -13.20 -4.92
CA ALA A 4 -10.58 -13.79 -3.82
C ALA A 4 -11.42 -14.07 -2.56
N ALA A 5 -12.58 -13.43 -2.40
CA ALA A 5 -13.48 -13.70 -1.28
C ALA A 5 -14.18 -15.06 -1.38
N GLN A 6 -14.12 -15.70 -2.55
CA GLN A 6 -14.79 -16.98 -2.85
C GLN A 6 -13.82 -18.15 -2.91
N GLY A 7 -12.53 -17.92 -2.66
CA GLY A 7 -11.48 -18.94 -2.78
C GLY A 7 -10.78 -19.22 -1.46
N ASP A 8 -10.06 -20.33 -1.42
CA ASP A 8 -9.18 -20.68 -0.31
C ASP A 8 -7.82 -19.97 -0.43
N PRO A 9 -7.43 -19.10 0.52
CA PRO A 9 -6.13 -18.44 0.50
C PRO A 9 -4.95 -19.41 0.62
N LEU A 10 -5.15 -20.64 1.09
CA LEU A 10 -4.13 -21.66 1.27
C LEU A 10 -4.00 -22.66 0.12
N ALA A 11 -4.88 -22.58 -0.89
CA ALA A 11 -4.92 -23.52 -2.00
C ALA A 11 -3.63 -23.60 -2.81
N PHE A 12 -2.92 -22.47 -2.99
CA PHE A 12 -1.66 -22.40 -3.73
C PHE A 12 -0.54 -21.76 -2.93
N LYS A 13 0.59 -22.47 -2.84
CA LYS A 13 1.81 -21.97 -2.18
C LYS A 13 2.57 -21.01 -3.09
N LEU A 14 2.17 -19.74 -3.07
CA LEU A 14 2.84 -18.66 -3.80
C LEU A 14 4.00 -18.05 -3.00
N PRO A 15 5.04 -17.51 -3.65
CA PRO A 15 6.18 -16.91 -2.96
C PRO A 15 5.78 -15.61 -2.24
N ARG A 16 6.47 -15.30 -1.14
CA ARG A 16 6.43 -13.99 -0.47
C ARG A 16 7.79 -13.30 -0.65
N PRO A 17 8.03 -12.62 -1.78
CA PRO A 17 9.36 -12.13 -2.12
C PRO A 17 9.87 -11.09 -1.12
N LEU A 18 11.18 -11.07 -0.88
CA LEU A 18 11.86 -10.15 0.05
C LEU A 18 11.34 -10.17 1.49
N LEU A 19 10.50 -11.13 1.88
CA LEU A 19 9.94 -11.16 3.24
C LEU A 19 11.00 -11.38 4.34
N HIS A 20 12.14 -11.95 3.96
CA HIS A 20 13.25 -12.30 4.86
C HIS A 20 14.55 -11.56 4.50
N SER A 21 14.51 -10.53 3.65
CA SER A 21 15.70 -9.78 3.21
C SER A 21 16.30 -8.86 4.27
N GLY A 22 15.64 -8.67 5.42
CA GLY A 22 16.07 -7.75 6.49
C GLY A 22 15.83 -6.26 6.19
N ASN A 23 15.68 -5.87 4.92
CA ASN A 23 15.32 -4.51 4.51
C ASN A 23 13.79 -4.29 4.47
N LEU A 24 13.35 -3.07 4.15
CA LEU A 24 11.94 -2.70 4.01
C LEU A 24 11.45 -2.67 2.56
N ASP A 25 12.28 -3.12 1.61
CA ASP A 25 11.94 -3.11 0.18
C ASP A 25 10.89 -4.17 -0.18
N PHE A 26 10.17 -3.92 -1.26
CA PHE A 26 9.14 -4.78 -1.82
C PHE A 26 9.53 -5.29 -3.20
N SER A 27 9.09 -6.51 -3.54
CA SER A 27 9.14 -7.02 -4.91
C SER A 27 7.94 -7.92 -5.16
N PHE A 28 7.21 -7.64 -6.24
CA PHE A 28 6.04 -8.43 -6.64
C PHE A 28 6.20 -9.04 -8.05
N ALA A 29 7.31 -8.76 -8.75
CA ALA A 29 7.56 -9.31 -10.08
C ALA A 29 7.66 -10.84 -10.06
N GLY A 30 8.41 -11.40 -9.09
CA GLY A 30 8.50 -12.85 -8.92
C GLY A 30 7.16 -13.50 -8.57
N LEU A 31 6.31 -12.81 -7.80
CA LEU A 31 4.95 -13.26 -7.49
C LEU A 31 4.09 -13.28 -8.76
N LYS A 32 4.12 -12.23 -9.58
CA LYS A 32 3.41 -12.19 -10.87
C LYS A 32 3.78 -13.39 -11.75
N THR A 33 5.08 -13.68 -11.87
CA THR A 33 5.56 -14.83 -12.66
C THR A 33 5.09 -16.15 -12.07
N ALA A 34 5.12 -16.32 -10.74
CA ALA A 34 4.63 -17.53 -10.08
C ALA A 34 3.12 -17.74 -10.30
N VAL A 35 2.32 -16.67 -10.22
CA VAL A 35 0.87 -16.72 -10.48
C VAL A 35 0.59 -17.10 -11.94
N LEU A 36 1.30 -16.50 -12.89
CA LEU A 36 1.16 -16.84 -14.31
C LEU A 36 1.52 -18.30 -14.58
N THR A 37 2.64 -18.78 -14.01
CA THR A 37 3.06 -20.17 -14.13
C THR A 37 2.02 -21.12 -13.52
N GLN A 38 1.47 -20.78 -12.36
CA GLN A 38 0.43 -21.59 -11.74
C GLN A 38 -0.85 -21.61 -12.58
N ALA A 39 -1.26 -20.47 -13.13
CA ALA A 39 -2.41 -20.39 -14.03
C ALA A 39 -2.23 -21.26 -15.29
N ARG A 40 -1.03 -21.24 -15.89
CA ARG A 40 -0.70 -22.10 -17.05
C ARG A 40 -0.69 -23.59 -16.69
N LYS A 41 -0.22 -23.95 -15.50
CA LYS A 41 -0.24 -25.34 -15.01
C LYS A 41 -1.64 -25.88 -14.80
N LEU A 42 -2.58 -25.03 -14.39
CA LEU A 42 -3.98 -25.41 -14.20
C LEU A 42 -4.68 -25.71 -15.53
N GLY A 43 -4.26 -25.08 -16.64
CA GLY A 43 -4.84 -25.32 -17.96
C GLY A 43 -6.36 -25.14 -17.93
N ASP A 44 -7.08 -26.19 -18.32
CA ASP A 44 -8.55 -26.21 -18.37
C ASP A 44 -9.22 -26.07 -16.98
N GLU A 45 -8.52 -26.41 -15.90
CA GLU A 45 -9.01 -26.22 -14.53
C GLU A 45 -8.91 -24.76 -14.04
N LEU A 46 -8.29 -23.86 -14.82
CA LEU A 46 -8.06 -22.49 -14.37
C LEU A 46 -9.36 -21.77 -13.98
N GLU A 47 -10.43 -21.92 -14.75
CA GLU A 47 -11.67 -21.21 -14.46
C GLU A 47 -12.33 -21.70 -13.16
N SER A 48 -12.28 -22.99 -12.85
CA SER A 48 -12.81 -23.53 -11.58
C SER A 48 -11.94 -23.17 -10.37
N ARG A 49 -10.62 -23.01 -10.57
CA ARG A 49 -9.64 -22.71 -9.51
C ARG A 49 -9.23 -21.23 -9.45
N LYS A 50 -9.89 -20.36 -10.22
CA LYS A 50 -9.54 -18.94 -10.34
C LYS A 50 -9.71 -18.19 -9.03
N ALA A 51 -10.75 -18.52 -8.27
CA ALA A 51 -11.02 -17.93 -6.95
C ALA A 51 -9.91 -18.25 -5.96
N ASP A 52 -9.50 -19.51 -5.87
CA ASP A 52 -8.37 -19.98 -5.07
C ASP A 52 -7.07 -19.29 -5.45
N LEU A 53 -6.75 -19.23 -6.75
CA LEU A 53 -5.53 -18.58 -7.22
C LEU A 53 -5.54 -17.08 -6.87
N ALA A 54 -6.69 -16.41 -7.00
CA ALA A 54 -6.85 -15.01 -6.59
C ALA A 54 -6.72 -14.84 -5.06
N ALA A 55 -7.28 -15.75 -4.27
CA ALA A 55 -7.21 -15.74 -2.81
C ALA A 55 -5.77 -15.95 -2.31
N SER A 56 -5.07 -16.97 -2.81
CA SER A 56 -3.66 -17.21 -2.49
C SER A 56 -2.76 -16.06 -2.94
N THR A 57 -3.06 -15.43 -4.08
CA THR A 57 -2.30 -14.25 -4.55
C THR A 57 -2.52 -13.06 -3.61
N GLN A 58 -3.77 -12.79 -3.23
CA GLN A 58 -4.09 -11.71 -2.29
C GLN A 58 -3.42 -11.95 -0.94
N ALA A 59 -3.47 -13.18 -0.43
CA ALA A 59 -2.82 -13.55 0.83
C ALA A 59 -1.32 -13.29 0.77
N ALA A 60 -0.63 -13.74 -0.30
CA ALA A 60 0.81 -13.51 -0.45
C ALA A 60 1.20 -12.02 -0.46
N ILE A 61 0.40 -11.16 -1.12
CA ILE A 61 0.64 -9.71 -1.12
C ILE A 61 0.42 -9.11 0.27
N VAL A 62 -0.70 -9.45 0.91
CA VAL A 62 -1.06 -8.91 2.22
C VAL A 62 -0.03 -9.33 3.28
N ASP A 63 0.41 -10.58 3.28
CA ASP A 63 1.42 -11.09 4.21
C ASP A 63 2.70 -10.24 4.18
N VAL A 64 3.18 -9.91 2.98
CA VAL A 64 4.37 -9.08 2.78
C VAL A 64 4.15 -7.66 3.30
N LEU A 65 3.03 -7.03 2.91
CA LEU A 65 2.70 -5.67 3.33
C LEU A 65 2.58 -5.56 4.85
N VAL A 66 1.88 -6.49 5.49
CA VAL A 66 1.70 -6.51 6.95
C VAL A 66 3.04 -6.68 7.65
N LYS A 67 3.84 -7.68 7.25
CA LYS A 67 5.11 -7.97 7.92
C LYS A 67 6.11 -6.81 7.76
N LYS A 68 6.23 -6.22 6.57
CA LYS A 68 7.12 -5.08 6.32
C LYS A 68 6.64 -3.81 7.04
N SER A 69 5.33 -3.56 7.07
CA SER A 69 4.77 -2.45 7.86
C SER A 69 5.10 -2.62 9.34
N MET A 70 4.91 -3.83 9.88
CA MET A 70 5.21 -4.11 11.29
C MET A 70 6.71 -4.05 11.62
N ALA A 71 7.58 -4.39 10.67
CA ALA A 71 9.02 -4.19 10.79
C ALA A 71 9.39 -2.70 10.81
N ALA A 72 8.82 -1.89 9.92
CA ALA A 72 9.03 -0.45 9.89
C ALA A 72 8.57 0.24 11.19
N MET A 73 7.40 -0.16 11.71
CA MET A 73 6.89 0.37 12.99
C MET A 73 7.82 0.01 14.16
N LEU A 74 8.45 -1.16 14.13
CA LEU A 74 9.43 -1.56 15.15
C LEU A 74 10.73 -0.76 15.02
N GLN A 75 11.26 -0.59 13.80
CA GLN A 75 12.50 0.14 13.53
C GLN A 75 12.38 1.63 13.89
N THR A 76 11.22 2.24 13.63
CA THR A 76 10.99 3.68 13.86
C THR A 76 10.51 4.01 15.28
N GLY A 77 9.99 3.04 16.02
CA GLY A 77 9.39 3.25 17.35
C GLY A 77 8.05 4.02 17.34
N LEU A 78 7.53 4.39 16.16
CA LEU A 78 6.30 5.16 16.02
C LEU A 78 5.08 4.36 16.52
N LYS A 79 4.01 5.09 16.88
CA LYS A 79 2.75 4.51 17.39
C LYS A 79 1.56 4.71 16.46
N ARG A 80 1.79 5.29 15.28
CA ARG A 80 0.75 5.56 14.27
C ARG A 80 1.20 5.00 12.93
N LEU A 81 0.36 4.17 12.32
CA LEU A 81 0.49 3.69 10.96
C LEU A 81 -0.59 4.34 10.11
N VAL A 82 -0.21 4.93 8.98
CA VAL A 82 -1.15 5.47 7.98
C VAL A 82 -1.07 4.60 6.73
N VAL A 83 -2.21 4.19 6.20
CA VAL A 83 -2.29 3.41 4.96
C VAL A 83 -3.06 4.23 3.93
N ALA A 84 -2.35 4.69 2.90
CA ALA A 84 -2.89 5.45 1.77
C ALA A 84 -2.72 4.70 0.45
N GLY A 85 -3.34 5.21 -0.62
CA GLY A 85 -3.34 4.63 -1.96
C GLY A 85 -4.40 3.53 -2.15
N GLY A 86 -4.69 3.20 -3.41
CA GLY A 86 -5.83 2.35 -3.77
C GLY A 86 -5.79 0.94 -3.16
N VAL A 87 -4.60 0.35 -2.99
CA VAL A 87 -4.43 -0.96 -2.32
C VAL A 87 -4.86 -0.91 -0.85
N GLY A 88 -4.80 0.27 -0.22
CA GLY A 88 -5.30 0.51 1.13
C GLY A 88 -6.80 0.25 1.30
N ALA A 89 -7.59 0.20 0.21
CA ALA A 89 -9.00 -0.18 0.24
C ALA A 89 -9.23 -1.70 0.39
N ASN A 90 -8.18 -2.52 0.31
CA ASN A 90 -8.30 -3.97 0.38
C ASN A 90 -8.74 -4.44 1.79
N ALA A 91 -9.92 -5.07 1.89
CA ALA A 91 -10.50 -5.49 3.16
C ALA A 91 -9.61 -6.46 3.97
N LEU A 92 -8.95 -7.42 3.30
CA LEU A 92 -8.06 -8.36 3.96
C LEU A 92 -6.83 -7.65 4.56
N LEU A 93 -6.23 -6.72 3.80
CA LEU A 93 -5.12 -5.89 4.27
C LEU A 93 -5.52 -5.08 5.50
N ARG A 94 -6.66 -4.36 5.43
CA ARG A 94 -7.16 -3.53 6.54
C ARG A 94 -7.38 -4.37 7.80
N SER A 95 -7.99 -5.56 7.64
CA SER A 95 -8.27 -6.48 8.74
C SER A 95 -6.96 -6.96 9.41
N GLN A 96 -6.00 -7.46 8.62
CA GLN A 96 -4.75 -7.98 9.15
C GLN A 96 -3.88 -6.90 9.79
N LEU A 97 -3.75 -5.72 9.17
CA LEU A 97 -3.03 -4.59 9.77
C LEU A 97 -3.70 -4.14 11.06
N LYS A 98 -5.04 -4.05 11.11
CA LYS A 98 -5.76 -3.70 12.35
C LYS A 98 -5.47 -4.70 13.47
N ALA A 99 -5.48 -6.00 13.18
CA ALA A 99 -5.16 -7.04 14.16
C ALA A 99 -3.70 -6.93 14.64
N ALA A 100 -2.74 -6.81 13.73
CA ALA A 100 -1.31 -6.70 14.05
C ALA A 100 -0.96 -5.43 14.83
N CYS A 101 -1.54 -4.29 14.44
CA CYS A 101 -1.37 -3.02 15.13
C CYS A 101 -1.96 -3.06 16.55
N ARG A 102 -3.16 -3.65 16.72
CA ARG A 102 -3.81 -3.77 18.03
C ARG A 102 -2.96 -4.54 19.04
N GLN A 103 -2.33 -5.65 18.62
CA GLN A 103 -1.43 -6.44 19.46
C GLN A 103 -0.21 -5.66 19.98
N ARG A 104 0.14 -4.54 19.33
CA ARG A 104 1.34 -3.74 19.63
C ARG A 104 1.02 -2.33 20.13
N GLY A 105 -0.26 -2.04 20.40
CA GLY A 105 -0.70 -0.69 20.81
C GLY A 105 -0.46 0.38 19.75
N ILE A 106 -0.41 0.01 18.46
CA ILE A 106 -0.26 0.94 17.35
C ILE A 106 -1.65 1.35 16.87
N ARG A 107 -1.86 2.64 16.63
CA ARG A 107 -3.07 3.15 15.97
C ARG A 107 -2.89 3.09 14.46
N VAL A 108 -3.84 2.50 13.75
CA VAL A 108 -3.84 2.46 12.29
C VAL A 108 -4.94 3.34 11.73
N HIS A 109 -4.59 4.16 10.73
CA HIS A 109 -5.48 5.12 10.08
C HIS A 109 -5.64 4.78 8.60
N TYR A 110 -6.87 4.90 8.12
CA TYR A 110 -7.23 4.70 6.72
C TYR A 110 -8.10 5.88 6.27
N PRO A 111 -7.93 6.39 5.05
CA PRO A 111 -8.92 7.26 4.43
C PRO A 111 -10.24 6.50 4.22
N GLU A 112 -11.32 7.26 4.06
CA GLU A 112 -12.55 6.74 3.50
C GLU A 112 -12.28 6.10 2.13
N LEU A 113 -13.08 5.10 1.74
CA LEU A 113 -12.80 4.29 0.55
C LEU A 113 -12.73 5.13 -0.73
N HIS A 114 -13.61 6.13 -0.87
CA HIS A 114 -13.65 7.02 -2.02
C HIS A 114 -12.48 8.03 -2.07
N LEU A 115 -11.73 8.17 -0.97
CA LEU A 115 -10.54 9.02 -0.87
C LEU A 115 -9.22 8.23 -1.00
N CYS A 116 -9.28 6.90 -1.11
CA CYS A 116 -8.08 6.06 -1.21
C CYS A 116 -7.46 6.06 -2.62
N THR A 117 -8.25 6.32 -3.66
CA THR A 117 -7.79 6.41 -5.06
C THR A 117 -7.52 7.87 -5.44
N ASP A 118 -6.81 8.09 -6.53
CA ASP A 118 -6.47 9.43 -7.01
C ASP A 118 -7.72 10.31 -7.17
N ASN A 119 -7.70 11.49 -6.53
CA ASN A 119 -8.81 12.42 -6.51
C ASN A 119 -8.32 13.88 -6.37
N GLY A 120 -9.14 14.86 -6.76
CA GLY A 120 -8.78 16.28 -6.64
C GLY A 120 -8.74 16.78 -5.19
N ALA A 121 -9.49 16.16 -4.28
CA ALA A 121 -9.57 16.61 -2.89
C ALA A 121 -8.24 16.46 -2.14
N MET A 122 -7.49 15.37 -2.38
CA MET A 122 -6.16 15.18 -1.76
C MET A 122 -5.16 16.24 -2.25
N ILE A 123 -5.27 16.66 -3.52
CA ILE A 123 -4.40 17.71 -4.10
C ILE A 123 -4.75 19.06 -3.51
N ALA A 124 -6.04 19.41 -3.46
CA ALA A 124 -6.51 20.64 -2.84
C ALA A 124 -6.09 20.74 -1.36
N MET A 125 -6.23 19.65 -0.59
CA MET A 125 -5.80 19.60 0.81
C MET A 125 -4.29 19.77 0.95
N ALA A 126 -3.48 19.05 0.16
CA ALA A 126 -2.03 19.15 0.21
C ALA A 126 -1.55 20.57 -0.16
N ALA A 127 -2.18 21.20 -1.16
CA ALA A 127 -1.89 22.59 -1.54
C ALA A 127 -2.26 23.57 -0.42
N ALA A 128 -3.45 23.43 0.18
CA ALA A 128 -3.88 24.26 1.30
C ALA A 128 -2.92 24.15 2.49
N MET A 129 -2.46 22.95 2.83
CA MET A 129 -1.48 22.73 3.90
C MET A 129 -0.14 23.40 3.61
N ARG A 130 0.35 23.36 2.36
CA ARG A 130 1.60 24.03 1.96
C ARG A 130 1.50 25.57 1.99
N LEU A 131 0.36 26.12 1.59
CA LEU A 131 0.08 27.55 1.70
C LEU A 131 0.02 27.99 3.17
N GLN A 132 -0.72 27.24 4.00
CA GLN A 132 -0.87 27.54 5.43
C GLN A 132 0.46 27.44 6.19
N SER A 133 1.37 26.56 5.78
CA SER A 133 2.68 26.41 6.42
C SER A 133 3.72 27.42 5.91
N GLY A 134 3.39 28.29 4.96
CA GLY A 134 4.34 29.21 4.33
C GLY A 134 5.35 28.56 3.37
N MET A 135 5.25 27.25 3.11
CA MET A 135 6.12 26.56 2.13
C MET A 135 5.84 27.00 0.69
N GLN A 136 4.65 27.54 0.44
CA GLN A 136 4.24 28.09 -0.84
C GLN A 136 3.47 29.38 -0.61
N GLN A 137 3.52 30.28 -1.58
CA GLN A 137 2.71 31.49 -1.61
C GLN A 137 1.79 31.44 -2.82
N ALA A 138 0.54 31.83 -2.62
CA ALA A 138 -0.39 31.97 -3.73
C ALA A 138 0.06 33.14 -4.60
N ASN A 139 0.09 32.91 -5.91
CA ASN A 139 0.33 33.94 -6.90
C ASN A 139 -0.58 33.67 -8.12
N ASP A 140 -0.73 34.70 -8.95
CA ASP A 140 -1.53 34.63 -10.18
C ASP A 140 -0.65 34.34 -11.40
N ASP A 141 0.58 33.85 -11.19
CA ASP A 141 1.46 33.37 -12.25
C ASP A 141 1.06 31.93 -12.59
N TYR A 142 0.36 31.76 -13.72
CA TYR A 142 -0.12 30.46 -14.17
C TYR A 142 1.00 29.56 -14.74
N ALA A 143 2.26 30.00 -14.74
CA ALA A 143 3.38 29.18 -15.14
C ALA A 143 3.73 28.14 -14.05
N PHE A 144 3.85 26.88 -14.45
CA PHE A 144 4.35 25.82 -13.58
C PHE A 144 5.15 24.79 -14.38
N ASP A 145 6.09 24.15 -13.70
CA ASP A 145 6.87 23.04 -14.25
C ASP A 145 6.28 21.69 -13.81
N VAL A 146 6.53 20.64 -14.59
CA VAL A 146 6.07 19.29 -14.30
C VAL A 146 7.28 18.39 -14.11
N LYS A 147 7.29 17.64 -13.01
CA LYS A 147 8.32 16.64 -12.72
C LYS A 147 7.73 15.23 -12.82
N PRO A 148 7.86 14.54 -13.97
CA PRO A 148 7.33 13.18 -14.13
C PRO A 148 7.91 12.17 -13.13
N ARG A 149 9.11 12.45 -12.62
CA ARG A 149 9.77 11.70 -11.55
C ARG A 149 10.10 12.68 -10.44
N TRP A 150 9.25 12.72 -9.42
CA TRP A 150 9.44 13.57 -8.26
C TRP A 150 9.49 12.71 -6.99
N PRO A 151 10.69 12.45 -6.45
CA PRO A 151 10.83 11.69 -5.22
C PRO A 151 10.19 12.41 -4.04
N LEU A 152 9.43 11.69 -3.21
CA LEU A 152 8.73 12.23 -2.05
C LEU A 152 9.71 12.75 -0.97
N ASP A 153 10.88 12.13 -0.87
CA ASP A 153 11.98 12.48 0.03
C ASP A 153 12.80 13.70 -0.45
N ALA A 154 12.60 14.15 -1.69
CA ALA A 154 13.16 15.40 -2.20
C ALA A 154 12.31 16.63 -1.86
N LEU A 155 11.16 16.45 -1.19
CA LEU A 155 10.32 17.55 -0.74
C LEU A 155 10.83 18.10 0.61
N GLU A 156 10.85 19.43 0.73
CA GLU A 156 11.03 20.12 2.01
C GLU A 156 9.96 19.66 3.01
N ARG A 157 10.35 19.46 4.27
CA ARG A 157 9.41 19.02 5.30
C ARG A 157 8.67 20.21 5.85
N LEU A 158 7.39 20.00 6.20
CA LEU A 158 6.56 21.01 6.87
C LEU A 158 7.21 21.57 8.13
N ASP A 159 7.94 20.73 8.86
CA ASP A 159 8.57 21.08 10.13
C ASP A 159 9.82 21.96 9.95
N ASP A 160 10.41 22.00 8.75
CA ASP A 160 11.63 22.75 8.46
C ASP A 160 11.35 24.27 8.25
N VAL A 161 10.08 24.66 8.07
CA VAL A 161 9.64 26.05 7.82
C VAL A 161 9.06 26.72 9.07
N ALA A 162 8.80 25.94 10.13
CA ALA A 162 8.26 26.43 11.40
C ALA A 162 9.34 26.79 12.44
N ALA A 163 10.62 26.81 12.04
CA ALA A 163 11.77 27.26 12.84
C ALA A 163 12.31 28.59 12.31
#